data_AF-A0A6V7L3R3-F1
#
_entry.id   AF-A0A6V7L3R3-F1
#
_cell.length_a   1.000
_cell.length_b   1.000
_cell.length_c   1.000
_cell.angle_alpha   90.00
_cell.angle_beta   90.00
_cell.angle_gamma   90.00
#
_symmetry.space_group_name_H-M   'P 1'
#
loop_
_entity.id
_entity.type
_entity.pdbx_description
1 polymer ?
#
loop_
_entity_poly.entity_id
_entity_poly.type
_entity_poly.pdbx_seq_one_letter_code
_entity_poly.pdbx_strand_id
1 'polypeptide(L)' 'MTFGLRNAAQTFQRLIDEVTRDLPSAFAYIDEILIASKDEEQH' A
#
# COMPACT_ATOMS: atom_id res chain seq x y z
N MET A 1 -1.47 -15.17 -5.02
CA MET A 1 -1.29 -15.60 -3.62
C MET A 1 -2.58 -16.23 -3.15
N THR A 2 -2.53 -17.44 -2.60
CA THR A 2 -3.69 -18.08 -1.96
C THR A 2 -3.68 -17.82 -0.45
N PHE A 3 -4.85 -17.84 0.18
CA PHE A 3 -4.97 -17.63 1.64
C PHE A 3 -4.21 -18.71 2.44
N GLY A 4 -3.71 -18.34 3.62
CA GLY A 4 -3.06 -19.27 4.56
C GLY A 4 -1.57 -19.52 4.33
N LEU A 5 -0.94 -18.89 3.33
CA LEU A 5 0.51 -18.94 3.17
C LEU A 5 1.20 -18.06 4.21
N ARG A 6 2.19 -18.62 4.91
CA ARG A 6 2.94 -17.96 5.99
C ARG A 6 3.51 -16.58 5.61
N ASN A 7 3.89 -16.40 4.35
CA ASN A 7 4.53 -15.17 3.85
C ASN A 7 3.65 -14.39 2.84
N ALA A 8 2.35 -14.69 2.75
CA ALA A 8 1.44 -13.99 1.85
C ALA A 8 1.46 -12.47 2.11
N ALA A 9 1.29 -12.06 3.36
CA ALA A 9 1.26 -10.65 3.75
C ALA A 9 2.57 -9.92 3.39
N GLN A 10 3.74 -10.54 3.58
CA GLN A 10 5.03 -9.93 3.19
C GLN A 10 5.18 -9.79 1.68
N THR A 11 4.71 -10.78 0.92
CA THR A 11 4.78 -10.74 -0.55
C THR A 11 3.82 -9.68 -1.10
N PHE A 12 2.65 -9.55 -0.49
CA PHE A 12 1.66 -8.52 -0.80
C PHE A 12 2.18 -7.13 -0.45
N GLN A 13 2.70 -6.92 0.76
CA GLN A 13 3.32 -5.66 1.16
C GLN A 13 4.39 -5.22 0.16
N ARG A 14 5.32 -6.12 -0.20
CA ARG A 14 6.40 -5.78 -1.14
C ARG A 14 5.87 -5.35 -2.52
N LEU A 15 4.80 -5.97 -2.99
CA LEU A 15 4.15 -5.59 -4.24
C LEU A 15 3.51 -4.21 -4.13
N ILE A 16 2.79 -3.94 -3.04
CA ILE A 16 2.15 -2.64 -2.83
C ILE A 16 3.22 -1.55 -2.68
N ASP A 17 4.28 -1.78 -1.92
CA ASP A 17 5.41 -0.85 -1.77
C ASP A 17 6.07 -0.50 -3.12
N GLU A 18 6.11 -1.44 -4.06
CA GLU A 18 6.64 -1.21 -5.42
C GLU A 18 5.67 -0.36 -6.25
N VAL A 19 4.37 -0.64 -6.18
CA VAL A 19 3.33 0.10 -6.92
C VAL A 19 3.15 1.52 -6.37
N THR A 20 3.25 1.71 -5.05
CA THR A 20 3.07 3.03 -4.41
C THR A 20 4.35 3.85 -4.33
N ARG A 21 5.49 3.34 -4.82
CA ARG A 21 6.79 4.00 -4.70
C ARG A 21 6.82 5.43 -5.25
N ASP A 22 6.11 5.66 -6.34
CA ASP A 22 6.09 6.96 -7.03
C ASP A 22 4.88 7.83 -6.63
N LEU A 23 4.15 7.42 -5.59
CA LEU A 23 3.04 8.18 -4.99
C LEU A 23 3.48 8.73 -3.62
N PRO A 24 4.09 9.92 -3.56
CA PRO A 24 4.64 10.48 -2.32
C PRO A 24 3.56 10.78 -1.25
N SER A 25 2.30 10.86 -1.65
CA SER A 25 1.13 11.01 -0.78
C SER A 25 0.56 9.68 -0.26
N ALA A 26 1.04 8.54 -0.77
CA ALA A 26 0.56 7.22 -0.40
C ALA A 26 1.53 6.53 0.58
N PHE A 27 0.96 5.92 1.62
CA PHE A 27 1.66 5.11 2.59
C PHE A 27 0.96 3.75 2.73
N ALA A 28 1.61 2.69 2.29
CA ALA A 28 1.09 1.34 2.35
C ALA A 28 1.46 0.65 3.67
N TYR A 29 0.49 0.06 4.35
CA TYR A 29 0.72 -0.72 5.57
C TYR A 29 -0.19 -1.94 5.65
N ILE A 30 0.43 -3.10 5.54
CA ILE A 30 -0.15 -4.45 5.49
C ILE A 30 -1.25 -4.54 4.42
N ASP A 31 -2.50 -4.43 4.85
CA ASP A 31 -3.69 -4.56 4.01
C ASP A 31 -4.32 -3.20 3.70
N GLU A 32 -3.78 -2.11 4.25
CA GLU A 32 -4.31 -0.75 4.14
C GLU A 32 -3.37 0.14 3.34
N ILE A 33 -3.93 1.10 2.60
CA ILE A 33 -3.17 2.16 1.92
C ILE A 33 -3.73 3.49 2.42
N LEU A 34 -2.89 4.26 3.12
CA LEU A 34 -3.20 5.61 3.57
C LEU A 34 -2.83 6.59 2.47
N ILE A 35 -3.76 7.42 2.04
CA ILE A 35 -3.52 8.50 1.07
C ILE A 35 -3.80 9.83 1.76
N ALA A 36 -2.80 10.71 1.79
CA ALA A 36 -2.90 12.03 2.40
C ALA A 36 -2.75 13.13 1.33
N SER A 37 -3.70 14.06 1.31
CA SER A 37 -3.66 15.28 0.50
C SER A 37 -3.70 16.52 1.40
N LYS A 38 -3.39 17.69 0.84
CA LYS A 38 -3.39 18.95 1.59
C LYS A 38 -4.80 19.49 1.82
N ASP A 39 -5.71 19.23 0.90
CA ASP A 39 -7.10 19.68 0.89
C ASP A 39 -7.98 18.66 0.14
N GLU A 40 -9.29 18.85 0.20
CA GLU A 40 -10.28 17.96 -0.45
C GLU A 40 -10.26 18.06 -1.97
N GLU A 41 -9.80 19.16 -2.56
CA GLU A 41 -9.75 19.33 -4.02
C GLU A 41 -8.60 18.51 -4.63
N GLN A 42 -7.51 18.34 -3.87
CA GLN A 42 -6.37 17.50 -4.24
C GLN A 42 -6.52 16.02 -3.86
N HIS A 43 -7.55 15.65 -3.08
CA HIS A 43 -7.82 14.27 -2.65
C HIS A 43 -8.55 13.48 -3.74
#